data_AF-A0A7Y5C731-F1
#
_entry.id   AF-A0A7Y5C731-F1
#
_cell.length_a   1.000
_cell.length_b   1.000
_cell.length_c   1.000
_cell.angle_alpha   90.00
_cell.angle_beta   90.00
_cell.angle_gamma   90.00
#
_symmetry.space_group_name_H-M   'P 1'
#
loop_
_entity.id
_entity.type
_entity.pdbx_description
1 polymer ?
#
loop_
_entity_poly.entity_id
_entity_poly.type
_entity_poly.pdbx_seq_one_letter_code
_entity_poly.pdbx_strand_id
1 'polypeptide(L)'
;MSVMHEYLSFKAENRLNTRVFGDRVRLQRFLRDRLDGIWSERPKFSNGGLLRNYMTGFALGFAYYDCRPTKFCELRCYGLPLAGAFDYNMLRLGVITSESLKTGDPRFLEPLSERLKHLQYLKIGHWGDAAPEQIPVITNLVTQHSNTTFWWYTRKQEIAKAVNDYRLPNLRAYLSLDPNTRYPSSAKYPYGITYFFGDGLRHEKHEDILRDRRLVALFVQKKGASLEDPLDYGVESHPKLCEEKRLVISGVETHEMCLSCVGRCRYGTPGEIAEQEDWRGGHEMESS
;
A
#
# COMPACT_ATOMS: atom_id res chain seq x y z
N MET A 1 -4.38 -17.80 24.32
CA MET A 1 -4.69 -17.91 22.87
C MET A 1 -3.99 -16.74 22.20
N SER A 2 -3.29 -16.91 21.06
CA SER A 2 -2.65 -15.76 20.40
C SER A 2 -3.69 -14.93 19.65
N VAL A 3 -3.40 -13.64 19.40
CA VAL A 3 -4.32 -12.74 18.68
C VAL A 3 -4.60 -13.26 17.27
N MET A 4 -3.63 -13.97 16.66
CA MET A 4 -3.82 -14.64 15.38
C MET A 4 -4.91 -15.73 15.42
N HIS A 5 -4.94 -16.55 16.47
CA HIS A 5 -5.97 -17.58 16.60
C HIS A 5 -7.36 -16.95 16.81
N GLU A 6 -7.45 -15.92 17.67
CA GLU A 6 -8.70 -15.17 17.86
C GLU A 6 -9.18 -14.53 16.55
N TYR A 7 -8.27 -13.97 15.76
CA TYR A 7 -8.56 -13.40 14.45
C TYR A 7 -9.12 -14.45 13.47
N LEU A 8 -8.49 -15.63 13.39
CA LEU A 8 -8.92 -16.70 12.49
C LEU A 8 -10.29 -17.25 12.89
N SER A 9 -10.53 -17.46 14.19
CA SER A 9 -11.85 -17.85 14.71
C SER A 9 -12.91 -16.80 14.41
N PHE A 10 -12.65 -15.53 14.72
CA PHE A 10 -13.57 -14.43 14.44
C PHE A 10 -13.92 -14.31 12.95
N LYS A 11 -12.91 -14.46 12.08
CA LYS A 11 -13.09 -14.45 10.62
C LYS A 11 -13.99 -15.60 10.16
N ALA A 12 -13.77 -16.82 10.68
CA ALA A 12 -14.55 -18.01 10.32
C ALA A 12 -16.00 -17.93 10.83
N GLU A 13 -16.19 -17.59 12.09
CA GLU A 13 -17.51 -17.44 12.74
C GLU A 13 -18.39 -16.42 12.02
N ASN A 14 -17.79 -15.33 11.55
CA ASN A 14 -18.49 -14.24 10.86
C ASN A 14 -18.49 -14.38 9.33
N ARG A 15 -17.93 -15.47 8.78
CA ARG A 15 -17.81 -15.74 7.34
C ARG A 15 -17.19 -14.59 6.54
N LEU A 16 -16.18 -13.93 7.11
CA LEU A 16 -15.56 -12.73 6.55
C LEU A 16 -14.56 -13.09 5.44
N ASN A 17 -14.64 -12.38 4.31
CA ASN A 17 -13.79 -12.58 3.15
C ASN A 17 -12.92 -11.34 2.92
N THR A 18 -11.60 -11.50 3.03
CA THR A 18 -10.64 -10.40 2.87
C THR A 18 -10.54 -9.86 1.44
N ARG A 19 -11.26 -10.43 0.45
CA ARG A 19 -11.51 -9.82 -0.86
C ARG A 19 -12.56 -8.70 -0.80
N VAL A 20 -13.46 -8.72 0.17
CA VAL A 20 -14.50 -7.70 0.40
C VAL A 20 -13.92 -6.56 1.26
N PHE A 21 -14.08 -5.32 0.82
CA PHE A 21 -13.55 -4.15 1.53
C PHE A 21 -14.13 -4.01 2.95
N GLY A 22 -15.45 -4.11 3.09
CA GLY A 22 -16.12 -4.03 4.39
C GLY A 22 -15.62 -5.07 5.39
N ASP A 23 -15.31 -6.28 4.92
CA ASP A 23 -14.80 -7.35 5.77
C ASP A 23 -13.37 -7.05 6.26
N ARG A 24 -12.50 -6.50 5.39
CA ARG A 24 -11.17 -6.02 5.81
C ARG A 24 -11.27 -4.96 6.90
N VAL A 25 -12.22 -4.02 6.77
CA VAL A 25 -12.48 -3.00 7.78
C VAL A 25 -12.92 -3.62 9.11
N ARG A 26 -13.87 -4.57 9.07
CA ARG A 26 -14.34 -5.28 10.28
C ARG A 26 -13.22 -6.04 10.96
N LEU A 27 -12.40 -6.76 10.19
CA LEU A 27 -11.25 -7.52 10.68
C LEU A 27 -10.17 -6.61 11.29
N GLN A 28 -9.88 -5.45 10.69
CA GLN A 28 -8.92 -4.52 11.29
C GLN A 28 -9.45 -3.82 12.54
N ARG A 29 -10.75 -3.54 12.62
CA ARG A 29 -11.35 -3.04 13.88
C ARG A 29 -11.22 -4.08 14.99
N PHE A 30 -11.49 -5.35 14.67
CA PHE A 30 -11.25 -6.46 15.58
C PHE A 30 -9.80 -6.47 16.09
N LEU A 31 -8.81 -6.36 15.18
CA LEU A 31 -7.38 -6.31 15.55
C LEU A 31 -7.00 -5.07 16.36
N ARG A 32 -7.53 -3.90 16.02
CA ARG A 32 -7.30 -2.65 16.74
C ARG A 32 -7.73 -2.77 18.19
N ASP A 33 -8.87 -3.41 18.45
CA ASP A 33 -9.37 -3.62 19.80
C ASP A 33 -8.50 -4.63 20.61
N ARG A 34 -7.53 -5.31 19.97
CA ARG A 34 -6.49 -6.15 20.60
C ARG A 34 -5.07 -5.59 20.41
N LEU A 35 -4.91 -4.29 20.16
CA LEU A 35 -3.58 -3.72 19.89
C LEU A 35 -2.56 -3.98 21.02
N ASP A 36 -2.98 -3.92 22.28
CA ASP A 36 -2.11 -4.23 23.42
C ASP A 36 -1.70 -5.71 23.46
N GLY A 37 -2.62 -6.60 23.09
CA GLY A 37 -2.33 -8.03 22.92
C GLY A 37 -1.30 -8.25 21.82
N ILE A 38 -1.46 -7.57 20.67
CA ILE A 38 -0.50 -7.61 19.55
C ILE A 38 0.89 -7.13 20.01
N TRP A 39 0.97 -6.04 20.77
CA TRP A 39 2.26 -5.54 21.28
C TRP A 39 2.90 -6.49 22.29
N SER A 40 2.10 -7.17 23.09
CA SER A 40 2.57 -8.16 24.06
C SER A 40 3.22 -9.38 23.38
N GLU A 41 2.84 -9.68 22.13
CA GLU A 41 3.49 -10.69 21.28
C GLU A 41 4.86 -10.25 20.74
N ARG A 42 5.31 -9.01 21.00
CA ARG A 42 6.59 -8.43 20.57
C ARG A 42 6.82 -8.59 19.05
N PRO A 43 5.99 -7.94 18.22
CA PRO A 43 6.06 -8.10 16.78
C PRO A 43 7.42 -7.65 16.24
N LYS A 44 7.98 -8.42 15.29
CA LYS A 44 9.22 -8.07 14.61
C LYS A 44 8.92 -7.37 13.28
N PHE A 45 9.58 -6.24 13.05
CA PHE A 45 9.40 -5.43 11.84
C PHE A 45 10.52 -5.66 10.85
N SER A 46 10.28 -6.50 9.83
CA SER A 46 11.18 -6.53 8.67
C SER A 46 11.09 -5.20 7.90
N ASN A 47 12.23 -4.70 7.44
CA ASN A 47 12.35 -3.39 6.76
C ASN A 47 11.69 -2.22 7.51
N GLY A 48 11.75 -2.20 8.85
CA GLY A 48 11.14 -1.12 9.63
C GLY A 48 9.62 -1.04 9.51
N GLY A 49 8.96 -2.14 9.14
CA GLY A 49 7.52 -2.17 8.92
C GLY A 49 7.10 -1.62 7.56
N LEU A 50 8.05 -1.35 6.68
CA LEU A 50 7.80 -0.94 5.30
C LEU A 50 7.54 -2.13 4.38
N LEU A 51 6.71 -1.87 3.38
CA LEU A 51 6.33 -2.80 2.34
C LEU A 51 7.23 -2.60 1.14
N ARG A 52 7.57 -3.68 0.45
CA ARG A 52 8.26 -3.54 -0.83
C ARG A 52 7.35 -2.85 -1.84
N ASN A 53 7.93 -1.93 -2.59
CA ASN A 53 7.25 -1.24 -3.67
C ASN A 53 8.20 -1.15 -4.85
N TYR A 54 7.78 -1.64 -6.02
CA TYR A 54 8.65 -1.68 -7.19
C TYR A 54 9.05 -0.28 -7.70
N MET A 55 8.28 0.77 -7.36
CA MET A 55 8.53 2.15 -7.84
C MET A 55 9.45 2.95 -6.93
N THR A 56 9.18 2.91 -5.63
CA THR A 56 9.92 3.68 -4.60
C THR A 56 10.89 2.81 -3.80
N GLY A 57 11.00 1.52 -4.11
CA GLY A 57 11.68 0.52 -3.29
C GLY A 57 10.83 0.10 -2.08
N PHE A 58 10.30 1.08 -1.34
CA PHE A 58 9.49 0.86 -0.15
C PHE A 58 8.25 1.75 -0.07
N ALA A 59 7.25 1.30 0.68
CA ALA A 59 6.04 2.04 0.94
C ALA A 59 5.46 1.80 2.35
N LEU A 60 4.72 2.79 2.83
CA LEU A 60 3.98 2.79 4.08
C LEU A 60 2.49 2.57 3.81
N GLY A 61 1.87 1.61 4.50
CA GLY A 61 0.45 1.30 4.39
C GLY A 61 -0.32 1.64 5.67
N PHE A 62 -1.59 2.00 5.54
CA PHE A 62 -2.48 2.38 6.64
C PHE A 62 -3.60 1.35 6.84
N ALA A 63 -4.43 1.54 7.85
CA ALA A 63 -5.61 0.74 8.08
C ALA A 63 -6.72 1.13 7.10
N TYR A 64 -7.50 0.15 6.66
CA TYR A 64 -8.69 0.32 5.85
C TYR A 64 -9.82 1.01 6.61
N TYR A 65 -9.89 0.87 7.94
CA TYR A 65 -10.92 1.57 8.72
C TYR A 65 -10.75 3.09 8.74
N ASP A 66 -9.55 3.59 8.43
CA ASP A 66 -9.29 5.01 8.26
C ASP A 66 -9.62 5.48 6.84
N CYS A 67 -9.88 4.60 5.86
CA CYS A 67 -10.16 5.00 4.49
C CYS A 67 -11.54 5.68 4.32
N ARG A 68 -11.64 6.49 3.25
CA ARG A 68 -12.92 6.94 2.68
C ARG A 68 -12.95 6.59 1.18
N PRO A 69 -13.00 5.30 0.83
CA PRO A 69 -12.92 4.90 -0.56
C PRO A 69 -14.24 5.19 -1.28
N THR A 70 -14.15 5.49 -2.56
CA THR A 70 -15.28 5.38 -3.49
C THR A 70 -15.56 3.91 -3.79
N LYS A 71 -16.76 3.60 -4.30
CA LYS A 71 -17.09 2.25 -4.82
C LYS A 71 -16.04 1.71 -5.80
N PHE A 72 -15.50 2.57 -6.65
CA PHE A 72 -14.43 2.21 -7.57
C PHE A 72 -13.20 1.65 -6.84
N CYS A 73 -12.67 2.41 -5.88
CA CYS A 73 -11.54 2.03 -5.03
C CYS A 73 -11.82 0.81 -4.14
N GLU A 74 -13.03 0.65 -3.62
CA GLU A 74 -13.39 -0.51 -2.78
C GLU A 74 -13.23 -1.82 -3.54
N LEU A 75 -13.72 -1.84 -4.78
CA LEU A 75 -13.69 -3.00 -5.67
C LEU A 75 -12.29 -3.29 -6.23
N ARG A 76 -11.42 -2.27 -6.31
CA ARG A 76 -10.10 -2.33 -6.97
C ARG A 76 -8.94 -1.94 -6.06
N CYS A 77 -9.10 -2.13 -4.75
CA CYS A 77 -8.10 -1.72 -3.78
C CYS A 77 -6.76 -2.44 -4.02
N TYR A 78 -5.68 -1.68 -4.19
CA TYR A 78 -4.35 -2.19 -4.53
C TYR A 78 -3.78 -3.16 -3.46
N GLY A 79 -4.18 -2.99 -2.20
CA GLY A 79 -3.74 -3.81 -1.07
C GLY A 79 -4.56 -5.07 -0.83
N LEU A 80 -5.02 -5.78 -1.86
CA LEU A 80 -5.75 -7.04 -1.63
C LEU A 80 -4.85 -8.07 -0.93
N PRO A 81 -5.12 -8.43 0.34
CA PRO A 81 -4.30 -9.41 1.04
C PRO A 81 -4.37 -10.77 0.34
N LEU A 82 -3.26 -11.52 0.41
CA LEU A 82 -3.27 -12.94 0.09
C LEU A 82 -4.08 -13.70 1.15
N ALA A 83 -4.76 -14.78 0.78
CA ALA A 83 -5.64 -15.51 1.69
C ALA A 83 -4.87 -16.21 2.83
N GLY A 84 -5.56 -16.47 3.95
CA GLY A 84 -5.01 -17.21 5.09
C GLY A 84 -4.16 -16.33 6.03
N ALA A 85 -3.14 -16.91 6.67
CA ALA A 85 -2.29 -16.20 7.64
C ALA A 85 -1.58 -14.94 7.07
N PHE A 86 -1.47 -14.86 5.75
CA PHE A 86 -0.95 -13.68 5.06
C PHE A 86 -1.85 -12.45 5.21
N ASP A 87 -3.17 -12.62 5.29
CA ASP A 87 -4.08 -11.50 5.51
C ASP A 87 -4.00 -10.95 6.93
N TYR A 88 -3.89 -11.81 7.94
CA TYR A 88 -3.66 -11.41 9.34
C TYR A 88 -2.45 -10.48 9.45
N ASN A 89 -1.30 -10.91 8.93
CA ASN A 89 -0.06 -10.14 9.03
C ASN A 89 -0.15 -8.77 8.35
N MET A 90 -0.76 -8.70 7.16
CA MET A 90 -0.95 -7.46 6.43
C MET A 90 -1.91 -6.51 7.16
N LEU A 91 -3.08 -7.03 7.58
CA LEU A 91 -4.10 -6.24 8.27
C LEU A 91 -3.57 -5.73 9.62
N ARG A 92 -2.87 -6.59 10.37
CA ARG A 92 -2.19 -6.26 11.64
C ARG A 92 -1.17 -5.14 11.47
N LEU A 93 -0.32 -5.22 10.45
CA LEU A 93 0.66 -4.16 10.17
C LEU A 93 -0.04 -2.83 9.89
N GLY A 94 -1.12 -2.84 9.09
CA GLY A 94 -1.91 -1.63 8.84
C GLY A 94 -2.49 -1.01 10.12
N VAL A 95 -2.95 -1.83 11.07
CA VAL A 95 -3.42 -1.36 12.40
C VAL A 95 -2.26 -0.76 13.19
N ILE A 96 -1.15 -1.48 13.35
CA ILE A 96 0.04 -0.99 14.07
C ILE A 96 0.48 0.34 13.50
N THR A 97 0.73 0.40 12.18
CA THR A 97 1.17 1.63 11.51
C THR A 97 0.21 2.78 11.77
N SER A 98 -1.10 2.53 11.66
CA SER A 98 -2.08 3.61 11.78
C SER A 98 -2.20 4.13 13.20
N GLU A 99 -2.28 3.24 14.18
CA GLU A 99 -2.42 3.65 15.58
C GLU A 99 -1.13 4.26 16.11
N SER A 100 0.04 3.69 15.76
CA SER A 100 1.33 4.28 16.13
C SER A 100 1.57 5.67 15.54
N LEU A 101 1.11 5.93 14.31
CA LEU A 101 1.22 7.26 13.71
C LEU A 101 0.19 8.26 14.28
N LYS A 102 -0.89 7.80 14.92
CA LYS A 102 -1.82 8.68 15.64
C LYS A 102 -1.26 9.10 17.01
N THR A 103 -0.54 8.21 17.67
CA THR A 103 -0.10 8.40 19.07
C THR A 103 1.38 8.76 19.21
N GLY A 104 2.18 8.58 18.17
CA GLY A 104 3.63 8.77 18.26
C GLY A 104 4.36 7.57 18.88
N ASP A 105 3.83 6.35 18.76
CA ASP A 105 4.34 5.18 19.50
C ASP A 105 5.76 4.76 19.06
N PRO A 106 6.77 4.88 19.95
CA PRO A 106 8.17 4.61 19.59
C PRO A 106 8.42 3.16 19.19
N ARG A 107 7.60 2.20 19.68
CA ARG A 107 7.73 0.76 19.37
C ARG A 107 7.66 0.47 17.87
N PHE A 108 6.95 1.31 17.12
CA PHE A 108 6.91 1.26 15.65
C PHE A 108 7.76 2.36 15.00
N LEU A 109 7.77 3.58 15.57
CA LEU A 109 8.41 4.72 14.92
C LEU A 109 9.94 4.61 14.90
N GLU A 110 10.56 4.03 15.92
CA GLU A 110 12.01 3.82 15.95
C GLU A 110 12.49 2.89 14.82
N PRO A 111 11.98 1.65 14.67
CA PRO A 111 12.42 0.78 13.58
C PRO A 111 12.06 1.33 12.20
N LEU A 112 10.95 2.07 12.06
CA LEU A 112 10.62 2.80 10.85
C LEU A 112 11.68 3.88 10.54
N SER A 113 11.98 4.72 11.52
CA SER A 113 12.94 5.83 11.39
C SER A 113 14.33 5.32 11.03
N GLU A 114 14.82 4.27 11.67
CA GLU A 114 16.10 3.63 11.31
C GLU A 114 16.11 3.16 9.85
N ARG A 115 14.99 2.62 9.35
CA ARG A 115 14.92 2.22 7.94
C ARG A 115 14.96 3.42 7.01
N LEU A 116 14.28 4.52 7.34
CA LEU A 116 14.17 5.70 6.49
C LEU A 116 15.52 6.38 6.22
N LYS A 117 16.47 6.31 7.15
CA LYS A 117 17.84 6.84 6.99
C LYS A 117 18.58 6.31 5.76
N HIS A 118 18.18 5.14 5.26
CA HIS A 118 18.83 4.44 4.15
C HIS A 118 18.02 4.47 2.86
N LEU A 119 16.92 5.23 2.80
CA LEU A 119 16.06 5.29 1.63
C LEU A 119 16.22 6.61 0.90
N GLN A 120 16.22 6.54 -0.43
CA GLN A 120 16.14 7.75 -1.27
C GLN A 120 14.68 8.16 -1.51
N TYR A 121 13.77 7.19 -1.59
CA TYR A 121 12.36 7.40 -1.91
C TYR A 121 11.45 6.57 -1.00
N LEU A 122 10.28 7.12 -0.66
CA LEU A 122 9.23 6.40 0.04
C LEU A 122 7.85 6.79 -0.50
N LYS A 123 7.00 5.78 -0.77
CA LYS A 123 5.57 5.99 -0.99
C LYS A 123 4.82 5.95 0.35
N ILE A 124 4.01 6.97 0.64
CA ILE A 124 3.02 6.97 1.72
C ILE A 124 1.64 6.72 1.10
N GLY A 125 0.85 5.81 1.68
CA GLY A 125 -0.45 5.43 1.13
C GLY A 125 -0.36 4.28 0.13
N HIS A 126 0.30 3.18 0.51
CA HIS A 126 0.39 1.97 -0.31
C HIS A 126 -0.93 1.22 -0.39
N TRP A 127 -1.45 0.86 0.78
CA TRP A 127 -2.82 0.41 1.01
C TRP A 127 -3.37 1.26 2.15
N GLY A 128 -4.68 1.22 2.34
CA GLY A 128 -5.30 2.12 3.31
C GLY A 128 -5.21 3.59 2.87
N ASP A 129 -5.65 4.49 3.73
CA ASP A 129 -5.47 5.93 3.60
C ASP A 129 -5.34 6.49 5.01
N ALA A 130 -4.58 7.56 5.15
CA ALA A 130 -4.27 8.13 6.45
C ALA A 130 -5.50 8.80 7.08
N ALA A 131 -5.46 9.01 8.39
CA ALA A 131 -6.36 9.88 9.14
C ALA A 131 -5.67 11.23 9.44
N PRO A 132 -6.41 12.34 9.58
CA PRO A 132 -5.83 13.66 9.86
C PRO A 132 -4.90 13.71 11.08
N GLU A 133 -5.21 12.93 12.11
CA GLU A 133 -4.45 12.83 13.37
C GLU A 133 -3.02 12.31 13.17
N GLN A 134 -2.75 11.63 12.04
CA GLN A 134 -1.42 11.09 11.73
C GLN A 134 -0.49 12.11 11.09
N ILE A 135 -1.02 13.22 10.57
CA ILE A 135 -0.26 14.21 9.82
C ILE A 135 0.89 14.80 10.65
N PRO A 136 0.70 15.24 11.92
CA PRO A 136 1.79 15.82 12.70
C PRO A 136 2.97 14.86 12.87
N VAL A 137 2.71 13.59 13.20
CA VAL A 137 3.76 12.58 13.38
C VAL A 137 4.49 12.31 12.06
N ILE A 138 3.77 12.18 10.95
CA ILE A 138 4.38 11.94 9.64
C ILE A 138 5.22 13.14 9.20
N THR A 139 4.75 14.37 9.39
CA THR A 139 5.52 15.58 9.04
C THR A 139 6.79 15.73 9.90
N ASN A 140 6.74 15.34 11.17
CA ASN A 140 7.93 15.29 12.03
C ASN A 140 8.93 14.24 11.52
N LEU A 141 8.47 13.03 11.17
CA LEU A 141 9.32 12.01 10.56
C LEU A 141 9.98 12.51 9.27
N VAL A 142 9.21 13.14 8.37
CA VAL A 142 9.73 13.70 7.12
C VAL A 142 10.83 14.73 7.37
N THR A 143 10.64 15.58 8.38
CA THR A 143 11.61 16.61 8.77
C THR A 143 12.92 16.00 9.27
N GLN A 144 12.84 14.89 10.00
CA GLN A 144 14.00 14.14 10.50
C GLN A 144 14.75 13.39 9.39
N HIS A 145 14.12 13.16 8.24
CA HIS A 145 14.64 12.35 7.12
C HIS A 145 14.72 13.17 5.83
N SER A 146 15.42 14.31 5.87
CA SER A 146 15.51 15.27 4.76
C SER A 146 16.11 14.71 3.45
N ASN A 147 16.94 13.65 3.55
CA ASN A 147 17.54 12.97 2.39
C ASN A 147 16.56 12.03 1.66
N THR A 148 15.42 11.73 2.28
CA THR A 148 14.40 10.84 1.72
C THR A 148 13.30 11.68 1.09
N THR A 149 12.96 11.39 -0.17
CA THR A 149 11.82 12.01 -0.83
C THR A 149 10.55 11.21 -0.57
N PHE A 150 9.53 11.84 0.00
CA PHE A 150 8.27 11.23 0.38
C PHE A 150 7.16 11.59 -0.61
N TRP A 151 6.52 10.58 -1.18
CA TRP A 151 5.38 10.72 -2.09
C TRP A 151 4.13 10.17 -1.42
N TRP A 152 3.22 11.06 -1.03
CA TRP A 152 2.00 10.67 -0.32
C TRP A 152 0.81 10.66 -1.27
N TYR A 153 0.18 9.50 -1.43
CA TYR A 153 -1.05 9.33 -2.19
C TYR A 153 -2.22 9.22 -1.23
N THR A 154 -3.21 10.10 -1.36
CA THR A 154 -4.42 10.08 -0.53
C THR A 154 -5.65 10.40 -1.37
N ARG A 155 -6.81 9.91 -0.95
CA ARG A 155 -8.10 10.28 -1.56
C ARG A 155 -8.79 11.42 -0.80
N LYS A 156 -8.21 11.86 0.31
CA LYS A 156 -8.77 12.88 1.20
C LYS A 156 -8.14 14.23 0.90
N GLN A 157 -8.95 15.12 0.33
CA GLN A 157 -8.50 16.47 -0.02
C GLN A 157 -7.99 17.22 1.21
N GLU A 158 -8.63 17.04 2.36
CA GLU A 158 -8.25 17.64 3.63
C GLU A 158 -6.84 17.23 4.08
N ILE A 159 -6.44 15.97 3.86
CA ILE A 159 -5.09 15.49 4.20
C ILE A 159 -4.08 16.10 3.24
N ALA A 160 -4.35 16.01 1.94
CA ALA A 160 -3.38 16.50 0.97
C ALA A 160 -3.19 18.01 1.08
N LYS A 161 -4.26 18.77 1.37
CA LYS A 161 -4.15 20.20 1.66
C LYS A 161 -3.30 20.43 2.91
N ALA A 162 -3.67 19.81 4.04
CA ALA A 162 -2.97 20.02 5.31
C ALA A 162 -1.48 19.68 5.21
N VAL A 163 -1.12 18.55 4.58
CA VAL A 163 0.28 18.13 4.38
C VAL A 163 1.06 19.13 3.54
N ASN A 164 0.49 19.60 2.43
CA ASN A 164 1.18 20.53 1.54
C ASN A 164 1.31 21.94 2.14
N ASP A 165 0.45 22.32 3.09
CA ASP A 165 0.53 23.60 3.81
C ASP A 165 1.78 23.68 4.71
N TYR A 166 2.40 22.55 5.10
CA TYR A 166 3.69 22.52 5.82
C TYR A 166 4.89 22.95 4.95
N ARG A 167 4.75 22.96 3.62
CA ARG A 167 5.80 23.38 2.66
C ARG A 167 7.16 22.68 2.85
N LEU A 168 7.17 21.43 3.29
CA LEU A 168 8.40 20.64 3.43
C LEU A 168 8.99 20.31 2.06
N PRO A 169 10.30 20.51 1.83
CA PRO A 169 10.91 20.39 0.50
C PRO A 169 11.00 18.95 -0.01
N ASN A 170 10.95 17.96 0.88
CA ASN A 170 11.07 16.54 0.56
C ASN A 170 9.74 15.77 0.70
N LEU A 171 8.61 16.47 0.81
CA LEU A 171 7.29 15.85 0.94
C LEU A 171 6.26 16.51 0.03
N ARG A 172 5.52 15.66 -0.69
CA ARG A 172 4.35 16.08 -1.45
C ARG A 172 3.19 15.10 -1.27
N ALA A 173 1.99 15.65 -1.05
CA ALA A 173 0.76 14.88 -1.05
C ALA A 173 -0.06 15.09 -2.33
N TYR A 174 -0.45 13.99 -2.96
CA TYR A 174 -1.24 13.91 -4.18
C TYR A 174 -2.65 13.44 -3.87
N LEU A 175 -3.63 14.10 -4.51
CA LEU A 175 -5.01 13.66 -4.46
C LEU A 175 -5.23 12.61 -5.56
N SER A 176 -5.63 11.41 -5.14
CA SER A 176 -5.91 10.27 -6.02
C SER A 176 -7.40 10.25 -6.40
N LEU A 177 -7.70 10.27 -7.70
CA LEU A 177 -9.04 10.38 -8.27
C LEU A 177 -9.42 9.17 -9.13
N ASP A 178 -10.71 8.81 -9.15
CA ASP A 178 -11.24 7.80 -10.09
C ASP A 178 -11.28 8.38 -11.51
N PRO A 179 -11.23 7.57 -12.58
CA PRO A 179 -11.11 8.06 -13.97
C PRO A 179 -12.31 8.92 -14.38
N ASN A 180 -13.47 8.72 -13.74
CA ASN A 180 -14.69 9.46 -14.02
C ASN A 180 -14.93 10.61 -13.02
N THR A 181 -13.94 10.94 -12.19
CA THR A 181 -14.03 12.06 -11.25
C THR A 181 -13.66 13.36 -11.96
N ARG A 182 -14.55 14.36 -11.90
CA ARG A 182 -14.25 15.70 -12.41
C ARG A 182 -13.08 16.30 -11.64
N TYR A 183 -12.12 16.89 -12.36
CA TYR A 183 -10.99 17.60 -11.76
C TYR A 183 -11.49 18.69 -10.80
N PRO A 184 -11.01 18.76 -9.53
CA PRO A 184 -11.19 19.96 -8.74
C PRO A 184 -10.50 21.14 -9.44
N SER A 185 -11.13 22.31 -9.47
CA SER A 185 -10.56 23.52 -10.07
C SER A 185 -9.17 23.80 -9.49
N SER A 186 -8.24 24.30 -10.31
CA SER A 186 -6.87 24.65 -9.89
C SER A 186 -6.80 25.52 -8.62
N ALA A 187 -7.74 26.47 -8.48
CA ALA A 187 -7.88 27.30 -7.28
C ALA A 187 -8.12 26.51 -5.98
N LYS A 188 -8.75 25.33 -6.06
CA LYS A 188 -9.05 24.46 -4.92
C LYS A 188 -7.94 23.45 -4.63
N TYR A 189 -7.06 23.18 -5.60
CA TYR A 189 -6.07 22.12 -5.47
C TYR A 189 -4.79 22.39 -6.29
N PRO A 190 -3.96 23.36 -5.88
CA PRO A 190 -2.76 23.75 -6.63
C PRO A 190 -1.59 22.76 -6.48
N TYR A 191 -1.79 21.62 -5.76
CA TYR A 191 -0.68 20.82 -5.25
C TYR A 191 -0.37 19.49 -5.99
N GLY A 192 -1.22 19.00 -6.89
CA GLY A 192 -0.93 17.87 -7.82
C GLY A 192 -1.87 16.65 -7.69
N ILE A 193 -2.44 16.20 -8.80
CA ILE A 193 -3.50 15.17 -8.87
C ILE A 193 -2.98 13.93 -9.60
N THR A 194 -3.42 12.74 -9.17
CA THR A 194 -3.14 11.45 -9.85
C THR A 194 -4.42 10.64 -10.00
N TYR A 195 -4.52 9.85 -11.07
CA TYR A 195 -5.69 9.01 -11.35
C TYR A 195 -5.41 7.55 -11.04
N PHE A 196 -6.44 6.82 -10.62
CA PHE A 196 -6.37 5.35 -10.46
C PHE A 196 -6.16 4.61 -11.81
N PHE A 197 -6.33 5.29 -12.95
CA PHE A 197 -5.93 4.83 -14.29
C PHE A 197 -5.01 5.83 -14.93
N GLY A 198 -4.04 5.34 -15.71
CA GLY A 198 -3.48 6.12 -16.82
C GLY A 198 -3.19 7.56 -16.52
N ASP A 199 -2.43 7.78 -15.45
CA ASP A 199 -1.46 8.86 -15.27
C ASP A 199 -1.78 10.29 -15.74
N GLY A 200 -3.02 10.74 -15.71
CA GLY A 200 -3.39 12.08 -16.19
C GLY A 200 -2.92 13.26 -15.31
N LEU A 201 -1.61 13.39 -15.10
CA LEU A 201 -0.92 14.38 -14.27
C LEU A 201 -0.90 15.77 -14.93
N ARG A 202 -1.14 16.86 -14.17
CA ARG A 202 -0.13 17.95 -14.15
C ARG A 202 -0.23 19.01 -13.06
N HIS A 203 0.95 19.53 -12.78
CA HIS A 203 1.42 20.52 -11.81
C HIS A 203 1.74 21.86 -12.48
N GLU A 204 1.69 23.01 -11.79
CA GLU A 204 2.25 24.29 -12.33
C GLU A 204 3.01 25.21 -11.34
N LYS A 205 3.45 24.69 -10.17
CA LYS A 205 4.79 24.94 -9.56
C LYS A 205 4.84 24.60 -8.06
N HIS A 206 5.42 23.43 -7.77
CA HIS A 206 6.31 23.17 -6.62
C HIS A 206 7.51 22.30 -7.11
N GLU A 207 8.52 22.80 -7.80
CA GLU A 207 8.33 23.43 -9.11
C GLU A 207 8.51 22.38 -10.19
N ASP A 208 7.41 21.96 -10.82
CA ASP A 208 7.36 20.77 -11.67
C ASP A 208 7.62 19.46 -10.92
N ILE A 209 7.46 19.54 -9.59
CA ILE A 209 7.31 18.42 -8.67
C ILE A 209 8.53 17.51 -8.76
N LEU A 210 9.66 18.15 -8.44
CA LEU A 210 11.01 17.61 -8.39
C LEU A 210 11.35 16.66 -9.56
N ARG A 211 10.75 16.98 -10.72
CA ARG A 211 11.17 16.78 -12.12
C ARG A 211 11.75 15.42 -12.46
N ASP A 212 11.07 14.39 -11.99
CA ASP A 212 10.33 13.46 -12.85
C ASP A 212 10.98 12.96 -14.18
N ARG A 213 11.13 11.64 -14.35
CA ARG A 213 11.14 10.97 -15.69
C ARG A 213 10.25 9.73 -15.77
N ARG A 214 9.35 9.57 -14.82
CA ARG A 214 8.99 8.26 -14.28
C ARG A 214 7.78 8.28 -13.36
N LEU A 215 7.22 9.44 -13.05
CA LEU A 215 5.98 9.55 -12.30
C LEU A 215 4.94 8.85 -13.15
N VAL A 216 4.65 7.62 -12.75
CA VAL A 216 3.63 6.77 -13.35
C VAL A 216 3.08 5.91 -12.26
N ALA A 217 1.96 6.33 -11.67
CA ALA A 217 1.16 5.41 -10.90
C ALA A 217 0.35 4.57 -11.88
N LEU A 218 1.02 3.63 -12.57
CA LEU A 218 0.31 2.52 -13.20
C LEU A 218 -0.06 1.59 -12.07
N PHE A 219 -1.27 1.81 -11.55
CA PHE A 219 -1.94 0.81 -10.76
C PHE A 219 -2.03 -0.44 -11.64
N VAL A 220 -1.27 -1.47 -11.26
CA VAL A 220 -1.55 -2.81 -11.75
C VAL A 220 -2.94 -3.11 -11.23
N GLN A 221 -3.95 -2.87 -12.05
CA GLN A 221 -5.31 -3.20 -11.66
C GLN A 221 -5.38 -4.69 -11.45
N LYS A 222 -5.74 -5.04 -10.22
CA LYS A 222 -6.07 -6.39 -9.81
C LYS A 222 -7.59 -6.47 -9.79
N LYS A 223 -8.18 -7.19 -10.74
CA LYS A 223 -9.54 -7.72 -10.58
C LYS A 223 -9.43 -9.16 -10.13
N GLY A 224 -9.26 -9.37 -8.83
CA GLY A 224 -9.13 -10.73 -8.30
C GLY A 224 -7.86 -11.44 -8.78
N ALA A 225 -8.00 -12.51 -9.56
CA ALA A 225 -6.89 -13.37 -10.02
C ALA A 225 -6.34 -13.02 -11.41
N SER A 226 -6.98 -12.11 -12.15
CA SER A 226 -6.57 -11.76 -13.51
C SER A 226 -5.88 -10.39 -13.57
N LEU A 227 -4.86 -10.32 -14.44
CA LEU A 227 -4.27 -9.07 -14.92
C LEU A 227 -5.30 -8.41 -15.85
N GLU A 228 -5.65 -7.16 -15.58
CA GLU A 228 -6.52 -6.41 -16.49
C GLU A 228 -5.74 -5.93 -17.72
N ASP A 229 -6.40 -5.95 -18.89
CA ASP A 229 -5.86 -5.50 -20.16
C ASP A 229 -5.60 -3.99 -20.13
N PRO A 230 -4.36 -3.53 -20.33
CA PRO A 230 -4.04 -2.11 -20.46
C PRO A 230 -4.81 -1.37 -21.57
N LEU A 231 -5.29 -2.07 -22.60
CA LEU A 231 -6.08 -1.53 -23.70
C LEU A 231 -7.44 -1.01 -23.25
N ASP A 232 -8.08 -1.66 -22.25
CA ASP A 232 -9.39 -1.27 -21.70
C ASP A 232 -9.38 0.16 -21.11
N TYR A 233 -8.19 0.71 -20.92
CA TYR A 233 -7.95 1.96 -20.21
C TYR A 233 -7.04 2.95 -20.95
N GLY A 234 -6.62 2.62 -22.18
CA GLY A 234 -5.81 3.51 -23.03
C GLY A 234 -4.39 3.78 -22.52
N VAL A 235 -3.74 2.78 -21.90
CA VAL A 235 -2.39 2.91 -21.30
C VAL A 235 -1.38 1.88 -21.81
N GLU A 236 -1.70 1.21 -22.91
CA GLU A 236 -0.95 0.10 -23.49
C GLU A 236 0.47 0.46 -23.94
N SER A 237 0.66 1.70 -24.40
CA SER A 237 1.94 2.20 -24.91
C SER A 237 2.80 2.87 -23.84
N HIS A 238 2.38 2.80 -22.56
CA HIS A 238 3.05 3.54 -21.50
C HIS A 238 4.51 3.03 -21.31
N PRO A 239 5.54 3.91 -21.32
CA PRO A 239 6.96 3.52 -21.24
C PRO A 239 7.35 2.83 -19.92
N LYS A 240 6.41 2.71 -18.99
CA LYS A 240 6.56 2.17 -17.64
C LYS A 240 5.56 1.07 -17.29
N LEU A 241 4.77 0.66 -18.27
CA LEU A 241 3.95 -0.52 -18.15
C LEU A 241 4.82 -1.69 -17.68
N CYS A 242 4.41 -2.37 -16.61
CA CYS A 242 5.20 -3.49 -16.11
C CYS A 242 5.33 -4.55 -17.21
N GLU A 243 6.45 -5.25 -17.21
CA GLU A 243 6.81 -6.20 -18.26
C GLU A 243 5.72 -7.26 -18.48
N GLU A 244 5.13 -7.79 -17.41
CA GLU A 244 4.01 -8.74 -17.50
C GLU A 244 2.75 -8.14 -18.15
N LYS A 245 2.45 -6.86 -17.92
CA LYS A 245 1.35 -6.17 -18.62
C LYS A 245 1.66 -5.97 -20.10
N ARG A 246 2.94 -5.80 -20.47
CA ARG A 246 3.37 -5.78 -21.88
C ARG A 246 3.23 -7.15 -22.52
N LEU A 247 3.51 -8.22 -21.77
CA LEU A 247 3.32 -9.61 -22.23
C LEU A 247 1.83 -9.92 -22.46
N VAL A 248 0.93 -9.47 -21.57
CA VAL A 248 -0.52 -9.57 -21.77
C VAL A 248 -0.98 -8.87 -23.05
N ILE A 249 -0.55 -7.63 -23.30
CA ILE A 249 -0.85 -6.92 -24.57
C ILE A 249 -0.33 -7.71 -25.79
N SER A 250 0.82 -8.38 -25.63
CA SER A 250 1.43 -9.16 -26.70
C SER A 250 0.75 -10.52 -26.93
N GLY A 251 -0.37 -10.80 -26.24
CA GLY A 251 -1.15 -12.03 -26.41
C GLY A 251 -0.53 -13.26 -25.75
N VAL A 252 0.46 -13.08 -24.87
CA VAL A 252 1.07 -14.19 -24.12
C VAL A 252 0.19 -14.51 -22.91
N GLU A 253 -0.29 -15.75 -22.81
CA GLU A 253 -0.95 -16.22 -21.59
C GLU A 253 0.05 -16.21 -20.43
N THR A 254 -0.16 -15.30 -19.48
CA THR A 254 0.59 -15.27 -18.24
C THR A 254 -0.17 -16.07 -17.19
N HIS A 255 0.34 -17.24 -16.80
CA HIS A 255 -0.35 -18.11 -15.84
C HIS A 255 -0.13 -17.74 -14.38
N GLU A 256 0.84 -16.86 -14.08
CA GLU A 256 1.21 -16.54 -12.71
C GLU A 256 1.31 -15.05 -12.49
N MET A 257 0.80 -14.62 -11.34
CA MET A 257 0.98 -13.29 -10.78
C MET A 257 2.43 -12.81 -10.96
N CYS A 258 2.59 -11.49 -11.00
CA CYS A 258 3.77 -10.81 -10.48
C CYS A 258 3.96 -11.14 -8.99
N LEU A 259 4.31 -12.38 -8.67
CA LEU A 259 4.93 -12.75 -7.41
C LEU A 259 6.25 -12.00 -7.26
N SER A 260 6.80 -11.32 -8.27
CA SER A 260 7.96 -10.44 -8.09
C SER A 260 7.63 -9.11 -7.37
N CYS A 261 6.36 -8.70 -7.27
CA CYS A 261 5.92 -7.61 -6.39
C CYS A 261 5.58 -8.06 -4.95
N VAL A 262 5.32 -9.37 -4.75
CA VAL A 262 4.92 -9.93 -3.44
C VAL A 262 6.01 -10.84 -2.81
N GLY A 263 6.98 -11.30 -3.60
CA GLY A 263 7.84 -12.45 -3.32
C GLY A 263 9.23 -12.13 -2.77
N ARG A 264 9.45 -10.93 -2.22
CA ARG A 264 10.61 -10.68 -1.34
C ARG A 264 10.21 -10.16 0.04
N CYS A 265 8.94 -10.27 0.39
CA CYS A 265 8.46 -10.08 1.74
C CYS A 265 8.56 -11.42 2.48
N ARG A 266 9.76 -11.72 2.99
CA ARG A 266 9.95 -12.78 3.98
C ARG A 266 9.28 -12.31 5.28
N TYR A 267 8.03 -12.72 5.48
CA TYR A 267 7.34 -12.61 6.75
C TYR A 267 7.16 -14.03 7.28
N GLY A 268 7.93 -14.40 8.29
CA GLY A 268 7.82 -15.69 8.98
C GLY A 268 8.76 -15.74 10.17
N THR A 269 8.35 -16.43 11.22
CA THR A 269 9.31 -16.89 12.24
C THR A 269 10.17 -18.01 11.64
N PRO A 270 11.42 -18.22 12.10
CA PRO A 270 12.33 -19.21 11.50
C PRO A 270 11.77 -20.64 11.36
N GLY A 271 10.74 -21.02 12.14
CA GLY A 271 10.09 -22.32 12.06
C GLY A 271 9.02 -22.46 10.97
N GLU A 272 8.44 -21.37 10.46
CA GLU A 272 7.40 -21.40 9.41
C GLU A 272 7.99 -21.36 7.99
N ILE A 273 9.31 -21.21 7.90
CA ILE A 273 10.07 -21.13 6.63
C ILE A 273 10.29 -22.52 6.04
N ALA A 274 10.39 -23.56 6.89
CA ALA A 274 10.66 -24.93 6.44
C ALA A 274 9.49 -25.54 5.64
N GLU A 275 8.24 -25.21 5.96
CA GLU A 275 7.07 -25.73 5.23
C GLU A 275 6.84 -25.03 3.87
N GLN A 276 7.48 -23.88 3.61
CA GLN A 276 7.32 -23.15 2.34
C GLN A 276 8.24 -23.63 1.23
N GLU A 277 9.35 -24.31 1.55
CA GLU A 277 10.25 -24.89 0.55
C GLU A 277 9.69 -26.21 -0.01
N ASP A 278 8.98 -27.00 0.80
CA ASP A 278 8.38 -28.28 0.36
C ASP A 278 7.24 -28.12 -0.66
N TRP A 279 6.50 -27.00 -0.64
CA TRP A 279 5.39 -26.79 -1.58
C TRP A 279 5.83 -26.40 -3.01
N ARG A 280 7.10 -26.05 -3.23
CA ARG A 280 7.64 -25.74 -4.57
C ARG A 280 8.28 -26.94 -5.27
N GLY A 281 8.43 -28.07 -4.60
CA GLY A 281 9.07 -29.28 -5.15
C GLY A 281 8.12 -30.31 -5.80
N GLY A 282 6.82 -30.02 -5.93
CA GLY A 282 5.81 -31.03 -6.27
C GLY A 282 5.17 -30.95 -7.66
N HIS A 283 5.75 -30.23 -8.62
CA HIS A 283 5.28 -30.23 -10.01
C HIS A 283 6.44 -30.48 -10.98
N GLU A 284 7.05 -31.66 -10.87
CA GLU A 284 7.59 -32.31 -12.06
C GLU A 284 6.44 -33.03 -12.76
N MET A 285 6.00 -32.44 -13.87
CA MET A 285 5.38 -33.17 -14.96
C MET A 285 6.42 -34.13 -15.52
N GLU A 286 6.23 -35.44 -15.36
CA GLU A 286 6.71 -36.40 -16.34
C GLU A 286 5.52 -37.06 -17.01
N SER A 287 5.27 -36.54 -18.20
CA SER A 287 4.58 -37.20 -19.30
C SER A 287 5.45 -38.32 -19.88
N SER A 288 4.99 -39.56 -19.76
CA SER A 288 5.08 -40.61 -20.77
C SER A 288 4.15 -41.76 -20.41
#